data_AF-A0A6B8WJU8-F1
#
_entry.id   AF-A0A6B8WJU8-F1
#
_cell.length_a   1.000
_cell.length_b   1.000
_cell.length_c   1.000
_cell.angle_alpha   90.00
_cell.angle_beta   90.00
_cell.angle_gamma   90.00
#
_symmetry.space_group_name_H-M   'P 1'
#
loop_
_entity.id
_entity.type
_entity.pdbx_description
1 polymer ?
#
loop_
_entity_poly.entity_id
_entity_poly.type
_entity_poly.pdbx_seq_one_letter_code
_entity_poly.pdbx_strand_id
1 'polypeptide(L)'
;MDYHKPTFLDIQRREIVARIVEKDEIPALSIDQIQEDGSLKRLLLLNSVDAQQLTSVCEIYLKQVYSSELSGKHVGLSPKEMLALFSETD
;
A
#
# COMPACT_ATOMS: atom_id res chain seq x y z
N MET A 1 16.54 6.37 -19.11
CA MET A 1 15.53 6.47 -18.04
C MET A 1 14.98 5.08 -17.83
N ASP A 2 15.07 4.52 -16.62
CA ASP A 2 14.58 3.17 -16.32
C ASP A 2 13.05 3.15 -16.32
N TYR A 3 12.45 2.83 -17.47
CA TYR A 3 10.99 2.79 -17.66
C TYR A 3 10.30 1.63 -16.94
N HIS A 4 11.04 0.79 -16.22
CA HIS A 4 10.55 -0.46 -15.62
C HIS A 4 10.94 -0.62 -14.15
N LYS A 5 11.26 0.46 -13.43
CA LYS A 5 11.43 0.34 -11.98
C LYS A 5 10.08 -0.06 -11.35
N PRO A 6 9.99 -1.17 -10.61
CA PRO A 6 8.75 -1.57 -9.97
C PRO A 6 8.30 -0.51 -8.95
N THR A 7 7.01 -0.22 -8.95
CA THR A 7 6.36 0.65 -7.95
C THR A 7 6.24 -0.07 -6.62
N PHE A 8 5.84 -1.35 -6.66
CA PHE A 8 5.75 -2.21 -5.47
C PHE A 8 5.83 -3.70 -5.85
N LEU A 9 6.03 -4.53 -4.83
CA LEU A 9 5.84 -5.97 -4.92
C LEU A 9 4.50 -6.33 -4.29
N ASP A 10 3.73 -7.18 -4.95
CA ASP A 10 2.57 -7.77 -4.29
C ASP A 10 2.98 -8.88 -3.30
N ILE A 11 2.01 -9.43 -2.57
CA ILE A 11 2.27 -10.50 -1.60
C ILE A 11 2.84 -11.80 -2.23
N GLN A 12 2.66 -11.96 -3.54
CA GLN A 12 3.22 -13.07 -4.32
C GLN A 12 4.61 -12.74 -4.89
N ARG A 13 5.19 -11.60 -4.50
CA ARG A 13 6.50 -11.09 -4.95
C ARG A 13 6.55 -10.78 -6.45
N ARG A 14 5.41 -10.49 -7.07
CA ARG A 14 5.35 -10.03 -8.46
C ARG A 14 5.74 -8.55 -8.52
N GLU A 15 6.61 -8.20 -9.44
CA GLU A 15 6.99 -6.81 -9.72
C GLU A 15 5.87 -6.08 -10.43
N ILE A 16 5.30 -5.08 -9.77
CA ILE A 16 4.19 -4.29 -10.29
C ILE A 16 4.66 -2.86 -10.61
N VAL A 17 4.31 -2.39 -11.80
CA VAL A 17 4.51 -1.01 -12.24
C VAL A 17 3.14 -0.33 -12.33
N ALA A 18 2.95 0.73 -11.56
CA ALA A 18 1.79 1.60 -11.63
C ALA A 18 2.19 2.94 -12.27
N ARG A 19 1.47 3.35 -13.32
CA ARG A 19 1.77 4.58 -14.06
C ARG A 19 0.53 5.18 -14.68
N ILE A 20 0.50 6.51 -14.79
CA ILE A 20 -0.51 7.21 -15.57
C ILE A 20 -0.15 7.07 -17.04
N VAL A 21 -1.10 6.61 -17.84
CA VAL A 21 -1.00 6.50 -19.30
C VAL A 21 -2.15 7.27 -19.93
N GLU A 22 -2.01 7.61 -21.21
CA GLU A 22 -3.10 8.19 -21.99
C GLU A 22 -3.75 7.09 -22.83
N LYS A 23 -5.07 7.00 -22.78
CA LYS A 23 -5.87 6.10 -23.62
C LYS A 23 -7.03 6.88 -24.20
N ASP A 24 -7.10 6.96 -25.52
CA ASP A 24 -8.15 7.71 -26.22
C ASP A 24 -8.27 9.16 -25.71
N GLU A 25 -7.11 9.83 -25.50
CA GLU A 25 -6.96 11.18 -24.94
C GLU A 25 -7.42 11.34 -23.47
N ILE A 26 -7.77 10.23 -22.80
CA ILE A 26 -8.20 10.21 -21.41
C ILE A 26 -7.08 9.63 -20.54
N PRO A 27 -6.67 10.32 -19.45
CA PRO A 27 -5.70 9.78 -18.51
C PRO A 27 -6.28 8.57 -17.77
N ALA A 28 -5.52 7.49 -17.72
CA ALA A 28 -5.87 6.25 -17.04
C ALA A 28 -4.69 5.75 -16.19
N LEU A 29 -4.99 5.08 -15.08
CA LEU A 29 -3.99 4.40 -14.26
C LEU A 29 -3.78 2.98 -14.82
N SER A 30 -2.59 2.73 -15.35
CA SER A 30 -2.15 1.38 -15.75
C SER A 30 -1.45 0.71 -14.58
N ILE A 31 -1.85 -0.52 -14.28
CA ILE A 31 -1.15 -1.41 -13.34
C ILE A 31 -0.70 -2.62 -14.14
N ASP A 32 0.59 -2.73 -14.36
CA ASP A 32 1.23 -3.74 -15.20
C ASP A 32 2.15 -4.63 -14.35
N GLN A 33 2.20 -5.93 -14.63
CA GLN A 33 3.19 -6.86 -14.06
C GLN A 33 4.40 -6.95 -14.99
N ILE A 34 5.61 -6.83 -14.44
CA ILE A 34 6.85 -7.17 -15.16
C ILE A 34 6.94 -8.70 -15.26
N GLN A 35 6.98 -9.23 -16.48
CA GLN A 35 7.18 -10.65 -16.75
C GLN A 35 8.68 -11.00 -16.73
N GLU A 36 8.99 -12.30 -16.70
CA GLU A 36 10.38 -12.80 -16.65
C GLU A 36 11.23 -12.37 -17.85
N ASP A 37 10.61 -12.17 -19.02
CA ASP A 37 11.25 -11.66 -20.23
C ASP A 37 11.40 -10.12 -20.26
N GLY A 38 11.03 -9.44 -19.16
CA GLY A 38 11.02 -7.98 -19.04
C GLY A 38 9.82 -7.30 -19.69
N SER A 39 8.92 -8.05 -20.33
CA SER A 39 7.70 -7.48 -20.91
C SER A 39 6.69 -7.07 -19.84
N LEU A 40 5.75 -6.19 -20.20
CA LEU A 40 4.69 -5.74 -19.31
C LEU A 40 3.37 -6.41 -19.65
N LYS A 41 2.79 -7.12 -18.68
CA LYS A 41 1.44 -7.68 -18.76
C LYS A 41 0.46 -6.81 -18.01
N ARG A 42 -0.55 -6.26 -18.68
CA ARG A 42 -1.58 -5.44 -18.03
C ARG A 42 -2.43 -6.26 -17.08
N LEU A 43 -2.51 -5.83 -15.83
CA LEU A 43 -3.41 -6.39 -14.83
C LEU A 43 -4.68 -5.55 -14.71
N LEU A 44 -4.53 -4.22 -14.63
CA LEU A 44 -5.66 -3.29 -14.52
C LEU A 44 -5.41 -2.05 -15.39
N LEU A 45 -6.51 -1.49 -15.89
CA LEU A 45 -6.56 -0.15 -16.48
C LEU A 45 -7.76 0.56 -15.88
N LEU A 46 -7.50 1.60 -15.09
CA LEU A 46 -8.54 2.27 -14.32
C LEU A 46 -8.70 3.71 -14.80
N ASN A 47 -9.95 4.15 -14.94
CA ASN A 47 -10.24 5.58 -15.03
C ASN A 47 -10.12 6.22 -13.62
N SER A 48 -10.38 7.53 -13.52
CA SER A 48 -10.32 8.25 -12.25
C SER A 48 -11.32 7.76 -11.20
N VAL A 49 -12.53 7.39 -11.61
CA VAL A 49 -13.59 6.91 -10.71
C VAL A 49 -13.21 5.56 -10.09
N ASP A 50 -12.76 4.62 -10.91
CA ASP A 50 -12.37 3.28 -10.46
C ASP A 50 -11.09 3.33 -9.62
N ALA A 51 -10.13 4.19 -9.97
CA ALA A 51 -8.93 4.41 -9.16
C ALA A 51 -9.26 4.99 -7.78
N GLN A 52 -10.25 5.89 -7.69
CA GLN A 52 -10.73 6.42 -6.41
C GLN A 52 -11.34 5.33 -5.54
N GLN A 53 -12.15 4.43 -6.12
CA GLN A 53 -12.74 3.31 -5.39
C GLN A 53 -11.67 2.34 -4.87
N LEU A 54 -10.66 2.02 -5.68
CA LEU A 54 -9.53 1.19 -5.26
C LEU A 54 -8.78 1.83 -4.08
N THR A 55 -8.56 3.14 -4.12
CA THR A 55 -7.93 3.89 -3.03
C THR A 55 -8.70 3.73 -1.72
N SER A 56 -10.03 3.89 -1.76
CA SER A 56 -10.88 3.72 -0.57
C SER A 56 -10.81 2.31 0.02
N VAL A 57 -10.77 1.27 -0.82
CA VAL A 57 -10.61 -0.12 -0.35
C VAL A 57 -9.24 -0.31 0.32
N CYS A 58 -8.17 0.22 -0.26
CA CYS A 58 -6.82 0.18 0.34
C CYS A 58 -6.78 0.89 1.71
N GLU A 59 -7.40 2.06 1.83
CA GLU A 59 -7.48 2.78 3.11
C GLU A 59 -8.23 2.00 4.19
N ILE A 60 -9.35 1.37 3.83
CA ILE A 60 -10.13 0.53 4.75
C ILE A 60 -9.29 -0.65 5.22
N TYR A 61 -8.61 -1.35 4.30
CA TYR A 61 -7.72 -2.45 4.63
C TYR A 61 -6.60 -2.02 5.60
N LEU A 62 -5.91 -0.92 5.32
CA LEU A 62 -4.83 -0.40 6.18
C LEU A 62 -5.34 -0.05 7.58
N LYS A 63 -6.52 0.60 7.68
CA LYS A 63 -7.15 0.90 8.98
C LYS A 63 -7.44 -0.36 9.79
N GLN A 64 -7.92 -1.42 9.15
CA GLN A 64 -8.19 -2.70 9.79
C GLN A 64 -6.89 -3.38 10.28
N VAL A 65 -5.86 -3.42 9.44
CA VAL A 65 -4.55 -3.99 9.80
C VAL A 65 -3.95 -3.26 10.98
N TYR A 66 -3.83 -1.93 10.93
CA TYR A 66 -3.24 -1.17 12.03
C TYR A 66 -4.05 -1.25 13.32
N SER A 67 -5.39 -1.29 13.23
CA SER A 67 -6.25 -1.49 14.41
C SER A 67 -6.00 -2.87 15.06
N SER A 68 -5.77 -3.91 14.25
CA SER A 68 -5.44 -5.25 14.76
C SER A 68 -4.03 -5.32 15.37
N GLU A 69 -3.05 -4.61 14.80
CA GLU A 69 -1.70 -4.51 15.36
C GLU A 69 -1.68 -3.72 16.67
N LEU A 70 -2.44 -2.62 16.76
CA LEU A 70 -2.65 -1.85 17.98
C LEU A 70 -3.32 -2.70 19.07
N SER A 71 -4.34 -3.49 18.71
CA SER A 71 -4.98 -4.42 19.65
C SER A 71 -4.07 -5.57 20.09
N GLY A 72 -3.08 -5.96 19.27
CA GLY A 72 -2.09 -6.98 19.60
C GLY A 72 -0.85 -6.47 20.35
N LYS A 73 -0.54 -5.16 20.28
CA LYS A 73 0.61 -4.51 20.97
C LYS A 73 0.22 -3.64 22.17
N HIS A 74 -1.05 -3.33 22.40
CA HIS A 74 -1.52 -2.58 23.58
C HIS A 74 -2.41 -3.39 24.52
N VAL A 75 -1.87 -4.50 25.02
CA VAL A 75 -2.19 -4.95 26.38
C VAL A 75 -0.88 -5.16 27.11
N GLY A 76 -0.46 -4.16 27.87
CA GLY A 76 0.60 -4.30 28.86
C GLY A 76 1.74 -3.31 28.71
N LEU A 77 1.50 -2.02 28.95
CA LEU A 77 2.37 -1.41 29.94
C LEU A 77 1.89 -1.98 31.28
N SER A 78 2.70 -2.82 31.89
CA SER A 78 2.48 -3.26 33.26
C SER A 78 2.41 -2.02 34.17
N PRO A 79 1.73 -2.09 35.32
CA PRO A 79 1.70 -0.98 36.28
C PRO A 79 3.08 -0.43 36.65
N LYS A 80 4.14 -1.27 36.57
CA LYS A 80 5.54 -0.87 36.77
C LYS A 80 6.08 0.03 35.65
N GLU A 81 5.72 -0.24 34.40
CA GLU A 81 6.15 0.57 33.26
C GLU A 81 5.43 1.91 33.22
N MET A 82 4.17 1.98 33.66
CA MET A 82 3.49 3.25 33.89
C MET A 82 4.17 4.06 35.01
N LEU A 83 4.52 3.41 36.13
CA LEU A 83 5.20 4.10 37.23
C LEU A 83 6.56 4.69 36.82
N ALA A 84 7.34 3.98 35.99
CA ALA A 84 8.63 4.47 35.49
C ALA A 84 8.49 5.72 34.61
N LEU A 85 7.46 5.76 33.75
CA LEU A 85 7.17 6.90 32.86
C LEU A 85 6.67 8.14 33.61
N PHE A 86 5.97 7.97 34.73
CA PHE A 86 5.47 9.08 35.54
C PHE A 86 6.39 9.46 36.71
N SER A 87 7.47 8.72 36.95
CA SER A 87 8.50 9.06 37.94
C SER A 87 9.64 9.92 37.40
N GLU A 88 9.74 10.13 36.09
CA GLU A 88 10.72 11.04 35.46
C GLU A 88 10.12 12.44 35.24
N THR A 89 9.60 13.06 36.30
CA THR A 89 9.33 14.48 36.31
C THR A 89 9.65 15.02 37.70
N ASP A 90 10.91 15.43 37.87
CA ASP A 90 11.37 16.30 38.95
C ASP A 90 11.61 17.69 38.36
#